data_AF-A0A7W7RA10-F1
#
_entry.id   AF-A0A7W7RA10-F1
#
_cell.length_a   1.000
_cell.length_b   1.000
_cell.length_c   1.000
_cell.angle_alpha   90.00
_cell.angle_beta   90.00
_cell.angle_gamma   90.00
#
_symmetry.space_group_name_H-M   'P 1'
#
loop_
_entity.id
_entity.type
_entity.pdbx_description
1 polymer ?
#
loop_
_entity_poly.entity_id
_entity_poly.type
_entity_poly.pdbx_seq_one_letter_code
_entity_poly.pdbx_strand_id
1 'polypeptide(L)'
;MSKLTEWAESLSLSAGGRKLVGKAGIVPVRRLADKVGLTDALSTALVRRDFHPVHDRGQVLVSAACAVLLGVRSIAGITVMRQMALVLGRPASASTLYRTLDAIGPVQLAKITSVRAKVRSRVHDLLDLRRGGFPWIRVDGRELTGWSVLDIDASFVPAHSEKEGAEPHRKGFGNRVQALPDPG
;
A
#
# COMPACT_ATOMS: atom_id res chain seq x y z
N MET A 1 6.67 2.18 20.70
CA MET A 1 5.59 2.48 19.74
C MET A 1 5.77 3.94 19.34
N SER A 2 5.69 4.30 18.06
CA SER A 2 5.93 5.69 17.64
C SER A 2 4.71 6.57 17.91
N LYS A 3 4.94 7.86 18.25
CA LYS A 3 3.88 8.89 18.36
C LYS A 3 2.93 8.93 17.15
N LEU A 4 3.41 8.44 16.00
CA LEU A 4 2.67 8.39 14.75
C LEU A 4 1.52 7.37 14.75
N THR A 5 1.49 6.43 15.71
CA THR A 5 0.53 5.31 15.74
C THR A 5 -0.34 5.27 17.01
N GLU A 6 -0.20 6.26 17.90
CA GLU A 6 -0.94 6.41 19.16
C GLU A 6 -2.46 6.52 18.94
N TRP A 7 -2.89 7.09 17.81
CA TRP A 7 -4.31 7.25 17.44
C TRP A 7 -5.12 5.94 17.48
N ALA A 8 -4.45 4.80 17.37
CA ALA A 8 -5.06 3.48 17.32
C ALA A 8 -4.85 2.63 18.58
N GLU A 9 -4.47 3.23 19.70
CA GLU A 9 -4.29 2.55 20.99
C GLU A 9 -5.61 2.22 21.68
N SER A 10 -6.60 3.12 21.60
CA SER A 10 -7.94 2.93 22.17
C SER A 10 -9.02 2.61 21.13
N LEU A 11 -8.62 2.36 19.89
CA LEU A 11 -9.53 2.09 18.79
C LEU A 11 -10.12 0.67 18.90
N SER A 12 -11.43 0.58 19.11
CA SER A 12 -12.20 -0.65 18.94
C SER A 12 -13.02 -0.59 17.64
N LEU A 13 -12.99 -1.68 16.86
CA LEU A 13 -13.75 -1.83 15.62
C LEU A 13 -14.75 -2.95 15.82
N SER A 14 -16.04 -2.66 15.62
CA SER A 14 -17.13 -3.64 15.69
C SER A 14 -18.02 -3.51 14.45
N ALA A 15 -18.47 -4.64 13.92
CA ALA A 15 -19.24 -4.72 12.68
C ALA A 15 -20.75 -4.41 12.85
N GLY A 16 -21.22 -4.08 14.06
CA GLY A 16 -22.66 -4.05 14.39
C GLY A 16 -23.29 -2.70 14.75
N GLY A 17 -22.63 -1.56 14.47
CA GLY A 17 -23.11 -0.24 14.93
C GLY A 17 -24.02 0.53 13.95
N ARG A 18 -25.06 1.20 14.47
CA ARG A 18 -25.98 2.11 13.72
C ARG A 18 -25.34 3.41 13.21
N LYS A 19 -24.04 3.64 13.46
CA LYS A 19 -23.28 4.80 12.98
C LYS A 19 -22.17 4.32 12.05
N LEU A 20 -22.55 3.95 10.82
CA LEU A 20 -21.60 3.62 9.78
C LEU A 20 -21.04 4.93 9.21
N VAL A 21 -19.74 5.19 9.42
CA VAL A 21 -19.04 6.16 8.57
C VAL A 21 -18.91 5.47 7.21
N GLY A 22 -19.44 6.05 6.13
CA GLY A 22 -19.36 5.46 4.77
C GLY A 22 -17.94 5.21 4.26
N LYS A 23 -16.92 5.58 5.06
CA LYS A 23 -15.48 5.40 4.83
C LYS A 23 -14.77 4.67 5.99
N ALA A 24 -15.50 4.09 6.94
CA ALA A 24 -14.94 3.40 8.11
C ALA A 24 -13.98 2.26 7.72
N GLY A 25 -14.20 1.62 6.56
CA GLY A 25 -13.37 0.53 6.05
C GLY A 25 -11.90 0.88 5.85
N ILE A 26 -11.54 2.17 5.75
CA ILE A 26 -10.14 2.58 5.60
C ILE A 26 -9.39 2.65 6.94
N VAL A 27 -10.09 2.71 8.07
CA VAL A 27 -9.46 2.73 9.40
C VAL A 27 -8.63 1.45 9.65
N PRO A 28 -9.18 0.23 9.44
CA PRO A 28 -8.38 -0.99 9.50
C PRO A 28 -7.17 -0.99 8.56
N VAL A 29 -7.32 -0.48 7.34
CA VAL A 29 -6.22 -0.41 6.35
C VAL A 29 -5.10 0.49 6.84
N ARG A 30 -5.45 1.68 7.36
CA ARG A 30 -4.47 2.58 7.96
C ARG A 30 -3.80 1.95 9.17
N ARG A 31 -4.58 1.29 10.04
CA ARG A 31 -4.03 0.59 11.20
C ARG A 31 -3.11 -0.56 10.80
N LEU A 32 -3.43 -1.29 9.74
CA LEU A 32 -2.58 -2.35 9.22
C LEU A 32 -1.24 -1.78 8.76
N ALA A 33 -1.24 -0.70 7.98
CA ALA A 33 -0.02 -0.01 7.55
C ALA A 33 0.88 0.38 8.73
N ASP A 34 0.28 0.90 9.80
CA ASP A 34 0.99 1.24 11.05
C ASP A 34 1.53 -0.02 11.76
N LYS A 35 0.73 -1.08 11.90
CA LYS A 35 1.11 -2.32 12.60
C LYS A 35 2.21 -3.09 11.89
N VAL A 36 2.25 -3.05 10.56
CA VAL A 36 3.32 -3.69 9.77
C VAL A 36 4.58 -2.82 9.67
N GLY A 37 4.56 -1.60 10.25
CA GLY A 37 5.69 -0.68 10.29
C GLY A 37 5.91 0.13 9.00
N LEU A 38 4.94 0.15 8.08
CA LEU A 38 5.06 0.89 6.82
C LEU A 38 5.21 2.39 7.07
N THR A 39 4.36 2.94 7.93
CA THR A 39 4.33 4.38 8.22
C THR A 39 5.68 4.84 8.76
N ASP A 40 6.16 4.22 9.84
CA ASP A 40 7.44 4.57 10.47
C ASP A 40 8.62 4.41 9.50
N ALA A 41 8.65 3.32 8.73
CA ALA A 41 9.74 3.09 7.78
C ALA A 41 9.77 4.13 6.66
N LEU A 42 8.60 4.58 6.18
CA LEU A 42 8.50 5.69 5.22
C LEU A 42 8.93 7.01 5.87
N SER A 43 8.54 7.27 7.12
CA SER A 43 8.97 8.46 7.87
C SER A 43 10.49 8.51 7.94
N THR A 44 11.13 7.43 8.38
CA THR A 44 12.60 7.31 8.45
C THR A 44 13.26 7.50 7.08
N ALA A 45 12.73 6.86 6.02
CA ALA A 45 13.28 6.97 4.68
C ALA A 45 13.24 8.40 4.11
N LEU A 46 12.27 9.21 4.54
CA LEU A 46 12.02 10.56 4.04
C LEU A 46 12.48 11.66 4.99
N VAL A 47 13.19 11.32 6.07
CA VAL A 47 13.91 12.28 6.91
C VAL A 47 14.88 13.08 6.06
N ARG A 48 14.94 14.38 6.32
CA ARG A 48 15.95 15.29 5.77
C ARG A 48 16.76 15.84 6.94
N ARG A 49 18.08 15.89 6.76
CA ARG A 49 18.97 16.64 7.66
C ARG A 49 18.49 18.10 7.62
N ASP A 50 18.25 18.68 8.79
CA ASP A 50 17.89 20.09 8.98
C ASP A 50 16.47 20.50 8.52
N PHE A 51 15.54 19.54 8.39
CA PHE A 51 14.13 19.86 8.14
C PHE A 51 13.18 18.94 8.91
N HIS A 52 12.46 19.51 9.87
CA HIS A 52 11.45 18.82 10.68
C HIS A 52 10.06 19.28 10.26
N PRO A 53 9.34 18.53 9.40
CA PRO A 53 8.02 18.94 8.97
C PRO A 53 7.01 18.83 10.12
N VAL A 54 6.09 19.80 10.20
CA VAL A 54 4.95 19.73 11.14
C VAL A 54 4.11 18.48 10.92
N HIS A 55 3.94 18.07 9.66
CA HIS A 55 3.31 16.81 9.29
C HIS A 55 4.38 15.79 8.91
N ASP A 56 4.38 14.66 9.60
CA ASP A 56 5.26 13.54 9.26
C ASP A 56 5.01 13.03 7.84
N ARG A 57 6.08 12.86 7.06
CA ARG A 57 5.97 12.54 5.62
C ARG A 57 5.50 11.11 5.38
N GLY A 58 5.90 10.16 6.22
CA GLY A 58 5.40 8.78 6.14
C GLY A 58 3.90 8.74 6.36
N GLN A 59 3.41 9.42 7.39
CA GLN A 59 1.97 9.57 7.65
C GLN A 59 1.23 10.27 6.50
N VAL A 60 1.80 11.32 5.91
CA VAL A 60 1.19 12.02 4.76
C VAL A 60 1.03 11.07 3.57
N LEU A 61 2.06 10.27 3.24
CA LEU A 61 1.99 9.32 2.14
C LEU A 61 1.01 8.18 2.40
N VAL A 62 0.98 7.63 3.62
CA VAL A 62 0.00 6.59 3.97
C VAL A 62 -1.42 7.16 3.94
N SER A 63 -1.64 8.40 4.40
CA SER A 63 -2.93 9.10 4.26
C SER A 63 -3.32 9.31 2.81
N ALA A 64 -2.37 9.64 1.93
CA ALA A 64 -2.61 9.78 0.50
C ALA A 64 -3.00 8.43 -0.14
N ALA A 65 -2.31 7.34 0.21
CA ALA A 65 -2.68 6.00 -0.24
C ALA A 65 -4.09 5.61 0.25
N CYS A 66 -4.43 5.92 1.50
CA CYS A 66 -5.79 5.74 2.02
C CYS A 66 -6.82 6.55 1.24
N ALA A 67 -6.53 7.81 0.89
CA ALA A 67 -7.42 8.63 0.08
C ALA A 67 -7.62 8.04 -1.33
N VAL A 68 -6.57 7.52 -1.96
CA VAL A 68 -6.67 6.82 -3.26
C VAL A 68 -7.58 5.59 -3.16
N LEU A 69 -7.45 4.79 -2.10
CA LEU A 69 -8.36 3.65 -1.84
C LEU A 69 -9.82 4.09 -1.60
N LEU A 70 -10.03 5.31 -1.12
CA LEU A 70 -11.36 5.93 -1.03
C LEU A 70 -11.85 6.53 -2.37
N GLY A 71 -11.13 6.31 -3.47
CA GLY A 71 -11.48 6.78 -4.81
C GLY A 71 -10.97 8.18 -5.16
N VAL A 72 -10.11 8.79 -4.34
CA VAL A 72 -9.54 10.11 -4.63
C VAL A 72 -8.53 10.03 -5.77
N ARG A 73 -8.68 10.90 -6.78
CA ARG A 73 -7.79 10.98 -7.94
C ARG A 73 -7.07 12.32 -8.11
N SER A 74 -7.17 13.23 -7.12
CA SER A 74 -6.52 14.54 -7.15
C SER A 74 -5.89 14.89 -5.81
N ILE A 75 -4.84 15.73 -5.81
CA ILE A 75 -4.18 16.21 -4.59
C ILE A 75 -5.17 16.96 -3.69
N ALA A 76 -6.04 17.78 -4.29
CA ALA A 76 -7.09 18.51 -3.56
C ALA A 76 -8.09 17.56 -2.86
N GLY A 77 -8.28 16.35 -3.38
CA GLY A 77 -9.18 15.36 -2.79
C GLY A 77 -8.69 14.75 -1.47
N ILE A 78 -7.42 14.97 -1.06
CA ILE A 78 -6.91 14.52 0.26
C ILE A 78 -7.75 15.06 1.43
N THR A 79 -8.49 16.14 1.18
CA THR A 79 -9.47 16.73 2.08
C THR A 79 -10.54 15.75 2.57
N VAL A 80 -10.77 14.65 1.84
CA VAL A 80 -11.62 13.53 2.26
C VAL A 80 -11.23 12.98 3.64
N MET A 81 -9.94 13.02 3.97
CA MET A 81 -9.41 12.52 5.24
C MET A 81 -9.86 13.37 6.45
N ARG A 82 -10.38 14.60 6.23
CA ARG A 82 -11.00 15.41 7.29
C ARG A 82 -12.22 14.76 7.91
N GLN A 83 -12.95 13.95 7.15
CA GLN A 83 -14.09 13.18 7.66
C GLN A 83 -13.67 12.15 8.72
N MET A 84 -12.36 11.88 8.84
CA MET A 84 -11.78 10.93 9.76
C MET A 84 -10.92 11.61 10.84
N ALA A 85 -10.96 12.94 10.96
CA ALA A 85 -10.06 13.67 11.85
C ALA A 85 -10.25 13.30 13.34
N LEU A 86 -11.47 12.92 13.73
CA LEU A 86 -11.75 12.43 15.08
C LEU A 86 -11.05 11.10 15.42
N VAL A 87 -10.69 10.31 14.40
CA VAL A 87 -10.03 9.00 14.57
C VAL A 87 -8.54 9.09 14.26
N LEU A 88 -8.16 9.75 13.17
CA LEU A 88 -6.78 9.77 12.66
C LEU A 88 -5.98 11.01 13.11
N GLY A 89 -6.57 11.87 13.95
CA GLY A 89 -5.99 13.15 14.32
C GLY A 89 -6.02 14.16 13.17
N ARG A 90 -5.07 15.10 13.13
CA ARG A 90 -5.05 16.21 12.16
C ARG A 90 -4.59 15.74 10.77
N PRO A 91 -5.47 15.63 9.77
CA PRO A 91 -5.07 15.18 8.44
C PRO A 91 -4.30 16.26 7.69
N ALA A 92 -3.46 15.84 6.74
CA ALA A 92 -2.70 16.75 5.90
C ALA A 92 -3.60 17.57 4.96
N SER A 93 -3.21 18.80 4.69
CA SER A 93 -3.82 19.63 3.64
C SER A 93 -3.29 19.23 2.25
N ALA A 94 -3.97 19.71 1.20
CA ALA A 94 -3.51 19.57 -0.19
C ALA A 94 -2.11 20.17 -0.40
N SER A 95 -1.82 21.35 0.19
CA SER A 95 -0.51 21.98 0.11
C SER A 95 0.59 21.18 0.81
N THR A 96 0.27 20.53 1.93
CA THR A 96 1.20 19.63 2.63
C THR A 96 1.47 18.38 1.81
N LEU A 97 0.44 17.77 1.21
CA LEU A 97 0.61 16.63 0.30
C LEU A 97 1.46 17.02 -0.91
N TYR A 98 1.16 18.15 -1.56
CA TYR A 98 1.94 18.63 -2.69
C TYR A 98 3.42 18.80 -2.34
N ARG A 99 3.75 19.54 -1.27
CA ARG A 99 5.16 19.70 -0.84
C ARG A 99 5.84 18.39 -0.44
N THR A 100 5.07 17.42 0.04
CA THR A 100 5.60 16.09 0.38
C THR A 100 5.97 15.34 -0.88
N LEU A 101 5.11 15.36 -1.90
CA LEU A 101 5.36 14.73 -3.20
C LEU A 101 6.48 15.44 -3.98
N ASP A 102 6.48 16.77 -3.98
CA ASP A 102 7.50 17.61 -4.63
C ASP A 102 8.91 17.35 -4.06
N ALA A 103 9.00 17.00 -2.78
CA ALA A 103 10.27 16.64 -2.14
C ALA A 103 10.74 15.19 -2.44
N ILE A 104 9.98 14.39 -3.21
CA ILE A 104 10.35 13.03 -3.59
C ILE A 104 11.10 13.07 -4.92
N GLY A 105 12.42 13.09 -4.84
CA GLY A 105 13.30 12.88 -5.98
C GLY A 105 13.67 11.41 -6.20
N PRO A 106 14.55 11.11 -7.18
CA PRO A 106 14.97 9.75 -7.52
C PRO A 106 15.52 8.95 -6.32
N VAL A 107 16.32 9.60 -5.46
CA VAL A 107 16.89 8.98 -4.27
C VAL A 107 15.81 8.58 -3.27
N GLN A 108 14.84 9.46 -3.03
CA GLN A 108 13.72 9.19 -2.12
C GLN A 108 12.83 8.08 -2.69
N LEU A 109 12.59 8.08 -4.02
CA LEU A 109 11.83 7.04 -4.68
C LEU A 109 12.49 5.65 -4.51
N ALA A 110 13.81 5.56 -4.68
CA ALA A 110 14.56 4.33 -4.44
C ALA A 110 14.43 3.84 -2.98
N LYS A 111 14.51 4.77 -2.01
CA LYS A 111 14.30 4.44 -0.59
C LYS A 111 12.87 3.96 -0.31
N ILE A 112 11.86 4.61 -0.88
CA ILE A 112 10.45 4.19 -0.77
C ILE A 112 10.27 2.78 -1.32
N THR A 113 10.83 2.49 -2.50
CA THR A 113 10.78 1.14 -3.11
C THR A 113 11.43 0.09 -2.20
N SER A 114 12.62 0.40 -1.67
CA SER A 114 13.32 -0.48 -0.72
C SER A 114 12.50 -0.73 0.56
N VAL A 115 11.93 0.32 1.16
CA VAL A 115 11.06 0.21 2.34
C VAL A 115 9.84 -0.66 2.04
N ARG A 116 9.15 -0.42 0.92
CA ARG A 116 7.99 -1.21 0.52
C ARG A 116 8.33 -2.69 0.34
N ALA A 117 9.48 -3.00 -0.23
CA ALA A 117 9.96 -4.39 -0.37
C ALA A 117 10.21 -5.04 0.99
N LYS A 118 10.93 -4.36 1.90
CA LYS A 118 11.19 -4.84 3.27
C LYS A 118 9.91 -5.08 4.06
N VAL A 119 8.99 -4.11 4.03
CA VAL A 119 7.71 -4.23 4.73
C VAL A 119 6.87 -5.37 4.14
N ARG A 120 6.89 -5.56 2.82
CA ARG A 120 6.21 -6.70 2.19
C ARG A 120 6.79 -8.03 2.70
N SER A 121 8.11 -8.19 2.71
CA SER A 121 8.76 -9.39 3.27
C SER A 121 8.31 -9.64 4.70
N ARG A 122 8.33 -8.62 5.56
CA ARG A 122 7.85 -8.70 6.94
C ARG A 122 6.38 -9.15 7.02
N VAL A 123 5.53 -8.68 6.12
CA VAL A 123 4.12 -9.13 6.07
C VAL A 123 4.03 -10.60 5.73
N HIS A 124 4.85 -11.12 4.81
CA HIS A 124 4.93 -12.56 4.55
C HIS A 124 5.35 -13.33 5.80
N ASP A 125 6.41 -12.90 6.49
CA ASP A 125 6.86 -13.54 7.73
C ASP A 125 5.74 -13.56 8.80
N LEU A 126 4.98 -12.47 8.92
CA LEU A 126 3.85 -12.38 9.85
C LEU A 126 2.68 -13.30 9.47
N LEU A 127 2.45 -13.52 8.16
CA LEU A 127 1.42 -14.43 7.68
C LEU A 127 1.81 -15.88 7.93
N ASP A 128 3.08 -16.23 7.74
CA ASP A 128 3.60 -17.58 8.01
C ASP A 128 3.50 -17.94 9.51
N LEU A 129 3.67 -16.95 10.40
CA LEU A 129 3.50 -17.12 11.84
C LEU A 129 2.04 -17.19 12.32
N ARG A 130 1.07 -16.95 11.43
CA ARG A 130 -0.36 -16.99 11.80
C ARG A 130 -0.76 -18.43 12.11
N ARG A 131 -1.58 -18.64 13.15
CA ARG A 131 -2.11 -19.97 13.50
C ARG A 131 -2.85 -20.69 12.36
N GLY A 132 -3.41 -19.94 11.42
CA GLY A 132 -4.07 -20.49 10.22
C GLY A 132 -3.16 -20.61 8.99
N GLY A 133 -1.85 -20.37 9.15
CA GLY A 133 -0.88 -20.30 8.07
C GLY A 133 -1.10 -19.12 7.12
N PHE A 134 -0.28 -19.09 6.06
CA PHE A 134 -0.50 -18.24 4.90
C PHE A 134 -1.88 -18.57 4.29
N PRO A 135 -2.69 -17.57 3.88
CA PRO A 135 -4.03 -17.79 3.36
C PRO A 135 -3.96 -18.32 1.92
N TRP A 136 -3.50 -19.56 1.76
CA TRP A 136 -3.43 -20.23 0.46
C TRP A 136 -4.83 -20.35 -0.15
N ILE A 137 -4.92 -20.07 -1.45
CA ILE A 137 -6.17 -20.27 -2.17
C ILE A 137 -6.40 -21.75 -2.42
N ARG A 138 -7.68 -22.14 -2.42
CA ARG A 138 -8.11 -23.48 -2.84
C ARG A 138 -8.76 -23.43 -4.20
N VAL A 139 -8.27 -24.24 -5.12
CA VAL A 139 -8.84 -24.43 -6.45
C VAL A 139 -9.15 -25.91 -6.62
N ASP A 140 -10.41 -26.23 -6.89
CA ASP A 140 -10.89 -27.62 -7.02
C ASP A 140 -10.51 -28.51 -5.82
N GLY A 141 -10.74 -28.00 -4.61
CA GLY A 141 -10.43 -28.71 -3.36
C GLY A 141 -8.94 -28.83 -3.03
N ARG A 142 -8.03 -28.40 -3.91
CA ARG A 142 -6.58 -28.44 -3.70
C ARG A 142 -6.07 -27.08 -3.24
N GLU A 143 -5.24 -27.10 -2.20
CA GLU A 143 -4.56 -25.91 -1.71
C GLU A 143 -3.33 -25.62 -2.57
N LEU A 144 -3.24 -24.41 -3.13
CA LEU A 144 -2.10 -23.99 -3.94
C LEU A 144 -1.06 -23.31 -3.03
N THR A 145 -0.09 -24.09 -2.55
CA THR A 145 1.02 -23.60 -1.71
C THR A 145 2.20 -23.14 -2.57
N GLY A 146 2.98 -22.17 -2.07
CA GLY A 146 4.13 -21.60 -2.80
C GLY A 146 3.77 -20.57 -3.88
N TRP A 147 2.49 -20.30 -4.12
CA TRP A 147 1.99 -19.32 -5.08
C TRP A 147 1.35 -18.13 -4.38
N SER A 148 1.83 -16.92 -4.65
CA SER A 148 1.12 -15.69 -4.28
C SER A 148 0.18 -15.31 -5.42
N VAL A 149 -1.13 -15.49 -5.22
CA VAL A 149 -2.13 -15.03 -6.18
C VAL A 149 -2.48 -13.59 -5.87
N LEU A 150 -2.05 -12.70 -6.75
CA LEU A 150 -2.41 -11.29 -6.69
C LEU A 150 -3.68 -11.08 -7.51
N ASP A 151 -4.77 -10.75 -6.84
CA ASP A 151 -5.95 -10.22 -7.51
C ASP A 151 -5.60 -8.81 -8.01
N ILE A 152 -5.27 -8.70 -9.28
CA ILE A 152 -5.11 -7.42 -9.96
C ILE A 152 -6.49 -7.08 -10.48
N ASP A 153 -7.19 -6.16 -9.81
CA ASP A 153 -8.34 -5.48 -10.39
C ASP A 153 -7.88 -4.81 -11.69
N ALA A 154 -8.14 -5.50 -12.81
CA ALA A 154 -7.51 -5.23 -14.08
C ALA A 154 -8.08 -3.95 -14.70
N SER A 155 -7.37 -2.84 -14.52
CA SER A 155 -7.28 -1.82 -15.56
C SER A 155 -6.01 -2.12 -16.35
N PHE A 156 -6.14 -2.76 -17.52
CA PHE A 156 -5.04 -2.89 -18.47
C PHE A 156 -4.65 -1.47 -18.91
N VAL A 157 -3.53 -0.96 -18.40
CA VAL A 157 -2.86 0.20 -18.99
C VAL A 157 -1.99 -0.33 -20.12
N PRO A 158 -2.16 0.10 -21.37
CA PRO A 158 -1.28 -0.31 -22.45
C PRO A 158 0.15 0.13 -22.12
N ALA A 159 1.02 -0.84 -21.83
CA ALA A 159 2.45 -0.62 -21.72
C ALA A 159 3.06 -0.83 -23.11
N HIS A 160 3.51 0.24 -23.75
CA HIS A 160 4.27 0.15 -24.99
C HIS A 160 5.67 -0.39 -24.65
N SER A 161 6.06 -1.51 -25.24
CA SER A 161 7.42 -2.03 -25.17
C SER A 161 7.94 -2.23 -26.59
N GLU A 162 8.95 -1.45 -26.98
CA GLU A 162 9.75 -1.69 -28.19
C GLU A 162 10.72 -2.83 -27.92
N LYS A 163 10.26 -4.08 -27.99
CA LYS A 163 11.16 -5.23 -28.08
C LYS A 163 10.98 -5.89 -29.43
N GLU A 164 12.08 -6.15 -30.11
CA GLU A 164 12.10 -6.84 -31.40
C GLU A 164 11.49 -8.24 -31.27
N GLY A 165 10.54 -8.57 -32.15
CA GLY A 165 9.94 -9.91 -32.25
C GLY A 165 8.59 -10.10 -31.54
N ALA A 166 7.89 -9.03 -31.17
CA ALA A 166 6.59 -9.14 -30.52
C ALA A 166 5.46 -9.40 -31.55
N GLU A 167 4.98 -10.64 -31.65
CA GLU A 167 3.85 -10.97 -32.53
C GLU A 167 2.48 -10.55 -31.96
N PRO A 168 1.51 -10.15 -32.80
CA PRO A 168 0.20 -9.71 -32.36
C PRO A 168 -0.66 -10.92 -31.95
N HIS A 169 -0.93 -11.08 -30.65
CA HIS A 169 -2.09 -11.89 -30.22
C HIS A 169 -3.32 -10.98 -30.06
N ARG A 170 -4.52 -11.59 -30.02
CA ARG A 170 -5.86 -10.97 -30.14
C ARG A 170 -6.18 -9.78 -29.21
N LYS A 171 -5.27 -9.37 -28.31
CA LYS A 171 -5.27 -8.14 -27.49
C LYS A 171 -3.87 -7.69 -26.97
N GLY A 172 -2.81 -7.74 -27.78
CA GLY A 172 -1.54 -7.01 -27.52
C GLY A 172 -0.54 -7.62 -26.51
N PHE A 173 0.72 -7.72 -26.97
CA PHE A 173 1.99 -8.19 -26.41
C PHE A 173 2.03 -8.98 -25.07
N GLY A 174 2.47 -10.24 -25.14
CA GLY A 174 2.77 -11.13 -24.00
C GLY A 174 4.21 -11.68 -24.03
N ASN A 175 4.76 -11.99 -22.86
CA ASN A 175 6.10 -12.57 -22.68
C ASN A 175 6.12 -14.08 -22.99
N ARG A 176 7.26 -14.59 -23.49
CA ARG A 176 7.50 -16.02 -23.71
C ARG A 176 7.71 -16.76 -22.38
N VAL A 177 6.92 -17.79 -22.12
CA VAL A 177 7.29 -18.87 -21.18
C VAL A 177 8.13 -19.87 -21.97
N GLN A 178 9.42 -20.00 -21.63
CA GLN A 178 10.26 -21.06 -22.17
C GLN A 178 10.26 -22.21 -21.17
N ALA A 179 9.61 -23.32 -21.54
CA ALA A 179 9.75 -24.58 -20.83
C ALA A 179 11.17 -25.11 -21.10
N LEU A 180 11.89 -25.45 -20.02
CA LEU A 180 13.12 -26.21 -20.10
C LEU A 180 12.74 -27.70 -20.24
N PRO A 181 13.36 -28.49 -21.14
CA PRO A 181 13.08 -29.91 -21.24
C PRO A 181 13.63 -30.70 -20.04
N ASP A 182 12.90 -31.76 -19.70
CA ASP A 182 13.20 -32.76 -18.67
C ASP A 182 14.57 -33.42 -18.91
N PRO A 183 15.46 -33.52 -17.91
CA PRO A 183 16.66 -34.34 -18.01
C PRO A 183 16.30 -35.79 -17.67
N GLY A 184 16.50 -36.69 -18.64
CA GLY A 184 16.52 -38.14 -18.39
C GLY A 184 17.67 -38.57 -17.49
#